data_AF-A0A957MC09-F1
#
_entry.id   AF-A0A957MC09-F1
#
_cell.length_a   1.000
_cell.length_b   1.000
_cell.length_c   1.000
_cell.angle_alpha   90.00
_cell.angle_beta   90.00
_cell.angle_gamma   90.00
#
_symmetry.space_group_name_H-M   'P 1'
#
loop_
_entity.id
_entity.type
_entity.pdbx_description
1 polymer ?
#
loop_
_entity_poly.entity_id
_entity_poly.type
_entity_poly.pdbx_seq_one_letter_code
_entity_poly.pdbx_strand_id
1 'polypeptide(L)'
;MDWGSEFVPALRLHEVGPLYFVGTGGSTWSAVYDMSDLSAPDAATNYTEWNNQEWFDLWAQLGEVRDAAAEKEITDKMLEVMYNDPPWLFLYFQPDFYGVASDVDWQPRRDEIIDLT
;
A
#
# COMPACT_ATOMS: atom_id res chain seq x y z
N MET A 1 20.57 -4.41 10.77
CA MET A 1 19.22 -4.88 11.12
C MET A 1 18.76 -5.76 9.98
N ASP A 2 18.35 -6.98 10.29
CA ASP A 2 17.77 -7.89 9.29
C ASP A 2 16.34 -7.47 8.92
N TRP A 3 15.97 -7.53 7.64
CA TRP A 3 14.66 -7.06 7.18
C TRP A 3 13.51 -7.88 7.79
N GLY A 4 13.53 -9.20 7.60
CA GLY A 4 12.40 -10.06 7.91
C GLY A 4 12.28 -10.42 9.38
N SER A 5 13.42 -10.62 10.05
CA SER A 5 13.45 -11.09 11.44
C SER A 5 13.58 -9.98 12.48
N GLU A 6 14.02 -8.78 12.10
CA GLU A 6 14.21 -7.66 13.04
C GLU A 6 13.38 -6.43 12.67
N PHE A 7 13.53 -5.89 11.45
CA PHE A 7 12.91 -4.62 11.06
C PHE A 7 11.38 -4.73 10.94
N VAL A 8 10.86 -5.71 10.19
CA VAL A 8 9.41 -5.88 10.01
C VAL A 8 8.67 -6.12 11.33
N PRO A 9 9.15 -6.99 12.25
CA PRO A 9 8.56 -7.11 13.58
C PRO A 9 8.56 -5.78 14.36
N ALA A 10 9.69 -5.08 14.42
CA ALA A 10 9.77 -3.79 15.10
C ALA A 10 8.85 -2.74 14.48
N LEU A 11 8.70 -2.74 13.14
CA LEU A 11 7.82 -1.83 12.42
C LEU A 11 6.36 -2.05 12.79
N ARG A 12 5.91 -3.31 12.79
CA ARG A 12 4.54 -3.70 13.17
C ARG A 12 4.23 -3.48 14.65
N LEU A 13 5.25 -3.51 15.49
CA LEU A 13 5.13 -3.23 16.93
C LEU A 13 5.32 -1.74 17.25
N HIS A 14 5.54 -0.88 16.24
CA HIS A 14 5.78 0.55 16.39
C HIS A 14 7.05 0.89 17.21
N GLU A 15 8.08 0.05 17.10
CA GLU A 15 9.34 0.13 17.87
C GLU A 15 10.53 0.66 17.05
N VAL A 16 10.36 0.92 15.74
CA VAL A 16 11.42 1.42 14.84
C VAL A 16 11.85 2.87 15.09
N GLY A 17 11.09 3.60 15.93
CA GLY A 17 11.32 5.01 16.24
C GLY A 17 10.37 5.96 15.49
N PRO A 18 10.52 7.29 15.69
CA PRO A 18 9.55 8.27 15.23
C PRO A 18 9.58 8.56 13.72
N LEU A 19 10.64 8.12 13.02
CA LEU A 19 10.78 8.27 11.58
C LEU A 19 11.53 7.07 11.02
N TYR A 20 10.99 6.48 9.96
CA TYR A 20 11.54 5.33 9.27
C TYR A 20 11.27 5.47 7.77
N PHE A 21 12.04 4.74 6.98
CA PHE A 21 11.88 4.66 5.53
C PHE A 21 11.36 3.27 5.19
N VAL A 22 10.13 3.20 4.71
CA VAL A 22 9.48 1.96 4.29
C VAL A 22 8.74 2.22 2.98
N GLY A 23 8.85 1.27 2.06
CA GLY A 23 7.98 1.21 0.89
C GLY A 23 6.80 0.32 1.22
N THR A 24 5.61 0.80 0.92
CA THR A 24 4.42 -0.04 0.83
C THR A 24 3.77 0.20 -0.52
N GLY A 25 2.99 -0.77 -0.94
CA GLY A 25 2.42 -0.79 -2.26
C GLY A 25 1.73 -2.12 -2.45
N GLY A 26 0.67 -2.06 -3.22
CA GLY A 26 -0.11 -3.21 -3.56
C GLY A 26 0.01 -3.52 -5.04
N SER A 27 -1.05 -4.08 -5.61
CA SER A 27 -1.01 -4.46 -7.00
C SER A 27 -1.22 -3.27 -7.93
N THR A 28 -0.39 -3.15 -8.96
CA THR A 28 -0.41 -2.09 -10.00
C THR A 28 -1.73 -1.97 -10.81
N TRP A 29 -2.75 -2.75 -10.46
CA TRP A 29 -4.05 -2.83 -11.11
C TRP A 29 -5.22 -2.35 -10.24
N SER A 30 -5.05 -2.05 -8.94
CA SER A 30 -6.15 -1.59 -8.07
C SER A 30 -5.71 -0.59 -7.00
N ALA A 31 -6.25 0.63 -7.10
CA ALA A 31 -6.08 1.65 -6.06
C ALA A 31 -6.66 1.20 -4.71
N VAL A 32 -7.79 0.49 -4.71
CA VAL A 32 -8.41 -0.02 -3.47
C VAL A 32 -7.47 -1.02 -2.78
N TYR A 33 -6.76 -1.83 -3.54
CA TYR A 33 -5.79 -2.77 -2.97
C TYR A 33 -4.62 -2.02 -2.33
N ASP A 34 -4.06 -1.00 -2.99
CA ASP A 34 -3.02 -0.13 -2.40
C ASP A 34 -3.50 0.57 -1.12
N MET A 35 -4.74 1.07 -1.13
CA MET A 35 -5.33 1.76 0.01
C MET A 35 -5.65 0.84 1.19
N SER A 36 -5.63 -0.49 1.00
CA SER A 36 -5.95 -1.48 2.04
C SER A 36 -4.95 -1.52 3.20
N ASP A 37 -3.78 -0.90 3.01
CA ASP A 37 -2.81 -0.67 4.08
C ASP A 37 -3.38 0.09 5.27
N LEU A 38 -4.41 0.90 5.03
CA LEU A 38 -5.07 1.71 6.04
C LEU A 38 -6.55 1.31 6.17
N SER A 39 -6.83 0.01 6.13
CA SER A 39 -8.20 -0.52 6.18
C SER A 39 -8.89 -0.37 7.55
N ALA A 40 -8.13 -0.17 8.63
CA ALA A 40 -8.62 0.05 9.98
C ALA A 40 -7.57 0.79 10.83
N PRO A 41 -7.97 1.44 11.95
CA PRO A 41 -7.01 2.08 12.86
C PRO A 41 -5.94 1.12 13.38
N ASP A 42 -6.30 -0.15 13.60
CA ASP A 42 -5.44 -1.24 14.08
C ASP A 42 -4.93 -2.16 12.96
N ALA A 43 -5.04 -1.72 11.69
CA ALA A 43 -4.51 -2.47 10.56
C ALA A 43 -3.01 -2.73 10.74
N ALA A 44 -2.57 -3.94 10.39
CA ALA A 44 -1.19 -4.39 10.59
C ALA A 44 -0.13 -3.56 9.82
N THR A 45 -0.58 -2.79 8.82
CA THR A 45 0.21 -1.92 7.95
C THR A 45 0.03 -0.43 8.27
N ASN A 46 -0.82 -0.07 9.25
CA ASN A 46 -0.94 1.29 9.77
C ASN A 46 0.20 1.64 10.74
N TYR A 47 1.43 1.64 10.25
CA TYR A 47 2.64 1.79 11.08
C TYR A 47 2.75 3.14 11.81
N THR A 48 2.05 4.16 11.31
CA THR A 48 2.07 5.54 11.83
C THR A 48 0.98 5.81 12.86
N GLU A 49 0.15 4.81 13.18
CA GLU A 49 -1.03 4.98 14.03
C GLU A 49 -1.96 6.09 13.52
N TRP A 50 -2.01 6.29 12.20
CA TRP A 50 -2.83 7.33 11.59
C TRP A 50 -4.30 7.02 11.83
N ASN A 51 -5.05 8.02 12.29
CA ASN A 51 -6.44 7.84 12.65
C ASN A 51 -7.31 8.99 12.11
N ASN A 52 -7.94 8.75 10.97
CA ASN A 52 -8.84 9.69 10.32
C ASN A 52 -10.23 9.06 10.19
N GLN A 53 -11.21 9.63 10.91
CA GLN A 53 -12.56 9.07 10.97
C GLN A 53 -13.24 9.03 9.60
N GLU A 54 -13.09 10.09 8.79
CA GLU A 54 -13.69 10.18 7.47
C GLU A 54 -13.15 9.09 6.54
N TRP A 55 -11.84 8.86 6.56
CA TRP A 55 -11.22 7.77 5.81
C TRP A 55 -11.82 6.41 6.16
N PHE A 56 -11.92 6.07 7.46
CA PHE A 56 -12.43 4.76 7.87
C PHE A 56 -13.94 4.61 7.62
N ASP A 57 -14.72 5.70 7.72
CA ASP A 57 -16.14 5.69 7.36
C ASP A 57 -16.32 5.45 5.86
N LEU A 58 -15.48 6.03 5.01
CA LEU A 58 -15.47 5.80 3.56
C LEU A 58 -14.98 4.38 3.23
N TRP A 59 -13.97 3.86 3.94
CA TRP A 59 -13.47 2.50 3.78
C TRP A 59 -14.57 1.47 4.04
N ALA A 60 -15.34 1.65 5.12
CA ALA A 60 -16.47 0.79 5.44
C ALA A 60 -17.57 0.87 4.35
N GLN A 61 -17.86 2.07 3.83
CA GLN A 61 -18.82 2.25 2.73
C GLN A 61 -18.36 1.55 1.44
N LEU A 62 -17.08 1.66 1.09
CA LEU A 62 -16.49 1.07 -0.10
C LEU A 62 -16.72 -0.45 -0.14
N GLY A 63 -16.63 -1.13 1.01
CA GLY A 63 -16.89 -2.57 1.14
C GLY A 63 -18.29 -3.04 0.72
N GLU A 64 -19.27 -2.12 0.72
CA GLU A 64 -20.68 -2.41 0.38
C GLU A 64 -21.06 -2.00 -1.05
N VAL A 65 -20.24 -1.19 -1.73
CA VAL A 65 -20.54 -0.70 -3.08
C VAL A 65 -20.28 -1.77 -4.14
N ARG A 66 -21.18 -1.85 -5.13
CA ARG A 66 -21.08 -2.76 -6.28
C ARG A 66 -21.22 -2.06 -7.63
N ASP A 67 -21.51 -0.76 -7.63
CA ASP A 67 -21.56 0.07 -8.83
C ASP A 67 -20.20 0.75 -9.05
N ALA A 68 -19.66 0.64 -10.26
CA ALA A 68 -18.31 1.11 -10.56
C ALA A 68 -18.17 2.63 -10.51
N ALA A 69 -19.23 3.38 -10.84
CA ALA A 69 -19.18 4.85 -10.78
C ALA A 69 -19.21 5.33 -9.33
N ALA A 70 -20.05 4.71 -8.50
CA ALA A 70 -20.09 4.97 -7.07
C ALA A 70 -18.78 4.56 -6.37
N GLU A 71 -18.20 3.42 -6.73
CA GLU A 71 -16.90 2.97 -6.21
C GLU A 71 -15.83 4.03 -6.50
N LYS A 72 -15.76 4.50 -7.76
CA LYS A 72 -14.82 5.54 -8.15
C LYS A 72 -15.02 6.83 -7.35
N GLU A 73 -16.26 7.29 -7.15
CA GLU A 73 -16.52 8.52 -6.40
C GLU A 73 -16.03 8.42 -4.94
N ILE A 74 -16.25 7.27 -4.31
CA ILE A 74 -15.77 7.02 -2.94
C ILE A 74 -14.24 6.98 -2.93
N THR A 75 -13.62 6.22 -3.84
CA THR A 75 -12.15 6.12 -3.91
C THR A 75 -11.50 7.49 -4.16
N ASP A 76 -12.06 8.33 -5.05
CA ASP A 76 -11.56 9.69 -5.29
C ASP A 76 -11.60 10.55 -4.01
N LYS A 77 -12.70 10.48 -3.24
CA LYS A 77 -12.83 11.19 -1.95
C LYS A 77 -11.83 10.70 -0.92
N MET A 78 -11.62 9.39 -0.83
CA MET A 78 -10.62 8.82 0.08
C MET A 78 -9.21 9.29 -0.28
N LEU A 79 -8.87 9.32 -1.56
CA LEU A 79 -7.58 9.85 -2.03
C LEU A 79 -7.43 11.35 -1.72
N GLU A 80 -8.51 12.13 -1.78
CA GLU A 80 -8.50 13.54 -1.35
C GLU A 80 -8.27 13.68 0.16
N VAL A 81 -8.88 12.83 1.00
CA VAL A 81 -8.62 12.79 2.45
C VAL A 81 -7.14 12.52 2.72
N MET A 82 -6.59 11.45 2.10
CA MET A 82 -5.18 11.09 2.23
C MET A 82 -4.24 12.19 1.70
N TYR A 83 -4.63 12.92 0.66
CA TYR A 83 -3.81 14.03 0.15
C TYR A 83 -3.76 15.22 1.13
N ASN A 84 -4.89 15.56 1.74
CA ASN A 84 -5.01 16.72 2.63
C ASN A 84 -4.57 16.44 4.08
N ASP A 85 -4.70 15.19 4.53
CA ASP A 85 -4.26 14.69 5.84
C ASP A 85 -3.45 13.39 5.64
N PRO A 86 -2.18 13.50 5.22
CA PRO A 86 -1.43 12.33 4.79
C PRO A 86 -0.94 11.48 5.98
N PRO A 87 -1.14 10.14 5.91
CA PRO A 87 -0.57 9.21 6.90
C PRO A 87 0.95 9.13 6.81
N TRP A 88 1.50 9.39 5.61
CA TRP A 88 2.91 9.21 5.28
C TRP A 88 3.49 10.44 4.58
N LEU A 89 4.80 10.59 4.68
CA LEU A 89 5.54 11.47 3.78
C LEU A 89 5.77 10.74 2.45
N PHE A 90 4.93 11.02 1.45
CA PHE A 90 5.09 10.43 0.12
C PHE A 90 6.36 10.94 -0.58
N LEU A 91 7.19 10.02 -1.06
CA LEU A 91 8.49 10.35 -1.68
C LEU A 91 8.49 10.10 -3.18
N TYR A 92 8.35 8.84 -3.62
CA TYR A 92 8.34 8.48 -5.03
C TYR A 92 7.70 7.09 -5.23
N PHE A 93 7.30 6.80 -6.47
CA PHE A 93 6.95 5.44 -6.91
C PHE A 93 8.22 4.71 -7.35
N GLN A 94 8.48 3.55 -6.75
CA GLN A 94 9.66 2.76 -7.06
C GLN A 94 9.53 2.11 -8.45
N PRO A 95 10.52 2.27 -9.36
CA PRO A 95 10.59 1.48 -10.58
C PRO A 95 11.17 0.09 -10.30
N ASP A 96 10.67 -0.92 -11.01
CA ASP A 96 11.23 -2.26 -10.94
C ASP A 96 12.38 -2.47 -11.92
N PHE A 97 13.43 -3.12 -11.43
CA PHE A 97 14.59 -3.51 -12.21
C PHE A 97 14.79 -5.01 -12.11
N TYR A 98 14.85 -5.67 -13.27
CA TYR A 98 15.07 -7.12 -13.34
C TYR A 98 16.41 -7.42 -14.01
N GLY A 99 17.24 -8.21 -13.34
CA GLY A 99 18.42 -8.82 -13.95
C GLY A 99 18.06 -10.17 -14.56
N VAL A 100 18.13 -10.28 -15.90
CA VAL A 100 17.80 -11.51 -16.63
C VAL A 100 19.07 -12.08 -17.24
N ALA A 101 19.33 -13.37 -17.00
CA ALA A 101 20.47 -14.05 -17.63
C ALA A 101 20.27 -14.13 -19.16
N SER A 102 21.37 -14.08 -19.92
CA SER A 102 21.30 -14.01 -21.39
C SER A 102 20.72 -15.27 -22.05
N ASP A 103 20.68 -16.37 -21.33
CA ASP A 103 20.16 -17.68 -21.75
C ASP A 103 18.72 -17.95 -21.24
N VAL A 104 18.08 -16.97 -20.61
CA VAL A 104 16.70 -17.04 -20.12
C VAL A 104 15.79 -16.18 -21.01
N ASP A 105 14.77 -16.81 -21.61
CA ASP A 105 13.71 -16.11 -22.35
C ASP A 105 12.58 -15.72 -21.40
N TRP A 106 12.75 -14.59 -20.72
CA TRP A 106 11.76 -14.03 -19.79
C TRP A 106 11.61 -12.53 -20.00
N GLN A 107 10.40 -12.01 -19.82
CA GLN A 107 10.09 -10.60 -19.92
C GLN A 107 9.29 -10.13 -18.70
N PRO A 108 9.52 -8.90 -18.21
CA PRO A 108 8.79 -8.37 -17.07
C PRO A 108 7.30 -8.20 -17.39
N ARG A 109 6.48 -8.47 -16.39
CA ARG A 109 5.04 -8.31 -16.44
C ARG A 109 4.62 -7.14 -15.56
N ARG A 110 3.48 -6.53 -15.90
CA ARG A 110 2.92 -5.41 -15.13
C ARG A 110 2.50 -5.80 -13.71
N ASP A 111 2.14 -7.07 -13.50
CA ASP A 111 1.77 -7.61 -12.19
C ASP A 111 2.97 -8.08 -11.36
N GLU A 112 4.20 -7.83 -11.83
CA GLU A 112 5.47 -8.10 -11.14
C GLU A 112 5.75 -9.58 -10.81
N ILE A 113 4.85 -10.50 -11.21
CA ILE A 113 5.00 -11.94 -10.96
C ILE A 113 6.18 -12.48 -11.79
N ILE A 114 7.11 -13.14 -11.10
CA ILE A 114 8.17 -13.94 -11.72
C ILE A 114 7.65 -15.36 -11.91
N ASP A 115 7.21 -15.67 -13.14
CA ASP A 115 6.86 -17.01 -13.57
C ASP A 115 8.04 -17.65 -14.32
N LEU A 116 8.48 -18.82 -13.85
CA LEU A 116 9.62 -19.58 -14.39
C LEU A 116 9.17 -20.88 -15.07
N THR A 117 7.86 -21.08 -15.27
CA THR A 117 7.28 -22.29 -15.85
C THR A 117 7.21 -22.30 -17.37
#